data_AF-A0A7M2XFI7-F1
#
_entry.id   AF-A0A7M2XFI7-F1
#
_cell.length_a   1.000
_cell.length_b   1.000
_cell.length_c   1.000
_cell.angle_alpha   90.00
_cell.angle_beta   90.00
_cell.angle_gamma   90.00
#
_symmetry.space_group_name_H-M   'P 1'
#
loop_
_entity.id
_entity.type
_entity.pdbx_description
1 polymer ?
#
loop_
_entity_poly.entity_id
_entity_poly.type
_entity_poly.pdbx_seq_one_letter_code
_entity_poly.pdbx_strand_id
1 'polypeptide(L)'
;MSREQLSYGLGRLAALARQRDWVTGEAAGLTPTQGDTLRLLADRPAGLRLGELAAHLSVRPSTASDVVAVLVAKELVRRLPDPDNARAVRVVLTDAGRAMLGQMPDGFDAVVDMLSDADAGTLHGIVISTIVRLQQAGRIAPQRLCVTCRYFVSEADGAGGHFCSLVNQPLQPADLRVNCPEHEATG
;
A
#
# COMPACT_ATOMS: atom_id res chain seq x y z
N MET A 1 -7.41 -29.97 0.79
CA MET A 1 -6.59 -30.00 -0.44
C MET A 1 -6.51 -28.65 -1.17
N SER A 2 -7.57 -27.82 -1.31
CA SER A 2 -7.47 -26.55 -2.06
C SER A 2 -6.78 -25.38 -1.32
N ARG A 3 -6.96 -25.24 0.00
CA ARG A 3 -6.40 -24.09 0.76
C ARG A 3 -4.87 -24.12 0.91
N GLU A 4 -4.30 -25.32 1.05
CA GLU A 4 -2.85 -25.49 1.17
C GLU A 4 -2.13 -25.15 -0.14
N GLN A 5 -2.68 -25.61 -1.26
CA GLN A 5 -2.18 -25.28 -2.60
C GLN A 5 -2.27 -23.77 -2.88
N LEU A 6 -3.37 -23.11 -2.46
CA LEU A 6 -3.49 -21.66 -2.55
C LEU A 6 -2.39 -20.95 -1.74
N SER A 7 -2.17 -21.37 -0.49
CA SER A 7 -1.11 -20.79 0.36
C SER A 7 0.28 -20.97 -0.25
N TYR A 8 0.57 -22.15 -0.79
CA TYR A 8 1.84 -22.42 -1.47
C TYR A 8 2.01 -21.55 -2.72
N GLY A 9 0.96 -21.45 -3.55
CA GLY A 9 0.94 -20.62 -4.75
C GLY A 9 1.19 -19.14 -4.45
N LEU A 10 0.50 -18.57 -3.45
CA LEU A 10 0.73 -17.19 -2.99
C LEU A 10 2.18 -16.99 -2.54
N GLY A 11 2.75 -17.96 -1.83
CA GLY A 11 4.16 -17.95 -1.43
C GLY A 11 5.13 -17.92 -2.63
N ARG A 12 4.83 -18.67 -3.70
CA ARG A 12 5.62 -18.69 -4.93
C ARG A 12 5.55 -17.35 -5.68
N LEU A 13 4.37 -16.77 -5.82
CA LEU A 13 4.19 -15.46 -6.44
C LEU A 13 4.92 -14.36 -5.66
N ALA A 14 4.78 -14.37 -4.33
CA ALA A 14 5.47 -13.41 -3.47
C ALA A 14 7.01 -13.57 -3.51
N ALA A 15 7.52 -14.79 -3.72
CA ALA A 15 8.95 -15.02 -3.89
C ALA A 15 9.47 -14.41 -5.19
N LEU A 16 8.74 -14.57 -6.30
CA LEU A 16 9.06 -13.93 -7.58
C LEU A 16 9.04 -12.40 -7.45
N ALA A 17 7.98 -11.84 -6.86
CA ALA A 17 7.85 -10.40 -6.67
C ALA A 17 9.02 -9.83 -5.85
N ARG A 18 9.34 -10.44 -4.71
CA ARG A 18 10.49 -10.03 -3.88
C ARG A 18 11.81 -10.13 -4.60
N GLN A 19 12.03 -11.16 -5.42
CA GLN A 19 13.26 -11.28 -6.20
C GLN A 19 13.40 -10.09 -7.18
N ARG A 20 12.30 -9.68 -7.82
CA ARG A 20 12.30 -8.51 -8.71
C ARG A 20 12.56 -7.22 -7.95
N ASP A 21 11.88 -7.02 -6.82
CA ASP A 21 12.12 -5.86 -5.94
C ASP A 21 13.56 -5.78 -5.46
N TRP A 22 14.19 -6.92 -5.15
CA TRP A 22 15.61 -6.98 -4.80
C TRP A 22 16.49 -6.52 -5.95
N VAL A 23 16.28 -7.08 -7.16
CA VAL A 23 17.12 -6.76 -8.32
C VAL A 23 17.00 -5.29 -8.72
N THR A 24 15.78 -4.74 -8.75
CA THR A 24 15.55 -3.33 -9.09
C THR A 24 16.04 -2.40 -7.98
N GLY A 25 15.82 -2.76 -6.72
CA GLY A 25 16.32 -2.04 -5.56
C GLY A 25 17.84 -2.02 -5.48
N GLU A 26 18.52 -3.14 -5.69
CA GLU A 26 19.99 -3.24 -5.67
C GLU A 26 20.62 -2.37 -6.76
N ALA A 27 20.06 -2.37 -7.96
CA ALA A 27 20.49 -1.46 -9.04
C ALA A 27 20.34 0.02 -8.65
N ALA A 28 19.34 0.34 -7.82
CA ALA A 28 19.10 1.66 -7.24
C ALA A 28 19.85 1.91 -5.91
N GLY A 29 20.64 0.95 -5.43
CA GLY A 29 21.34 1.02 -4.14
C GLY A 29 20.40 1.05 -2.92
N LEU A 30 19.24 0.40 -3.02
CA LEU A 30 18.21 0.32 -1.99
C LEU A 30 17.98 -1.13 -1.54
N THR A 31 17.70 -1.28 -0.24
CA THR A 31 17.17 -2.54 0.28
C THR A 31 15.67 -2.65 -0.01
N PRO A 32 15.07 -3.84 0.09
CA PRO A 32 13.63 -4.02 -0.17
C PRO A 32 12.76 -3.17 0.76
N THR A 33 13.08 -3.15 2.06
CA THR A 33 12.34 -2.36 3.04
C THR A 33 12.49 -0.85 2.79
N GLN A 34 13.63 -0.41 2.24
CA GLN A 34 13.79 0.98 1.79
C GLN A 34 12.88 1.28 0.60
N GLY A 35 12.85 0.40 -0.41
CA GLY A 35 11.94 0.50 -1.56
C GLY A 35 10.46 0.53 -1.13
N ASP A 36 10.05 -0.39 -0.26
CA ASP A 36 8.69 -0.44 0.31
C ASP A 36 8.34 0.83 1.08
N THR A 37 9.31 1.43 1.79
CA THR A 37 9.11 2.72 2.46
C THR A 37 8.84 3.83 1.46
N LEU A 38 9.58 3.88 0.33
CA LEU A 38 9.34 4.89 -0.71
C LEU A 38 7.97 4.69 -1.36
N ARG A 39 7.59 3.45 -1.71
CA ARG A 39 6.27 3.11 -2.26
C ARG A 39 5.13 3.51 -1.33
N LEU A 40 5.26 3.17 -0.05
CA LEU A 40 4.26 3.51 0.95
C LEU A 40 4.05 5.03 1.08
N LEU A 41 5.13 5.80 1.01
CA LEU A 41 5.10 7.26 1.11
C LEU A 41 4.67 7.96 -0.18
N ALA A 42 4.81 7.33 -1.36
CA ALA A 42 4.53 7.94 -2.65
C ALA A 42 3.08 8.44 -2.76
N ASP A 43 2.14 7.64 -2.29
CA ASP A 43 0.73 7.99 -2.32
C ASP A 43 0.28 8.78 -1.07
N ARG A 44 1.21 9.20 -0.20
CA ARG A 44 0.93 9.86 1.09
C ARG A 44 1.69 11.19 1.18
N PRO A 45 1.19 12.26 0.54
CA PRO A 45 1.90 13.54 0.48
C PRO A 45 2.11 14.18 1.86
N ALA A 46 1.18 13.97 2.81
CA ALA A 46 1.32 14.40 4.20
C ALA A 46 2.38 13.59 4.98
N GLY A 47 2.82 12.45 4.45
CA GLY A 47 3.75 11.55 5.10
C GLY A 47 3.15 10.76 6.25
N LEU A 48 4.00 9.95 6.89
CA LEU A 48 3.65 9.08 8.00
C LEU A 48 4.57 9.32 9.20
N ARG A 49 4.02 9.21 10.41
CA ARG A 49 4.79 9.09 11.63
C ARG A 49 5.56 7.78 11.64
N LEU A 50 6.64 7.72 12.42
CA LEU A 50 7.47 6.52 12.49
C LEU A 50 6.72 5.26 12.96
N GLY A 51 5.80 5.42 13.91
CA GLY A 51 4.95 4.32 14.38
C GLY A 51 4.00 3.80 13.29
N GLU A 52 3.46 4.70 12.47
CA GLU A 52 2.59 4.34 11.34
C GLU A 52 3.40 3.63 10.25
N LEU A 53 4.59 4.12 9.92
CA LEU A 53 5.52 3.44 9.01
C LEU A 53 5.84 2.03 9.49
N ALA A 54 6.20 1.88 10.77
CA ALA A 54 6.51 0.57 11.34
C ALA A 54 5.32 -0.40 11.25
N ALA A 55 4.11 0.08 11.55
CA ALA A 55 2.89 -0.72 11.46
C ALA A 55 2.57 -1.15 10.02
N HIS A 56 2.66 -0.25 9.04
CA HIS A 56 2.41 -0.55 7.64
C HIS A 56 3.45 -1.51 7.04
N LEU A 57 4.72 -1.33 7.38
CA LEU A 57 5.82 -2.19 6.92
C LEU A 57 5.90 -3.50 7.71
N SER A 58 5.09 -3.69 8.76
CA SER A 58 5.15 -4.84 9.67
C SER A 58 6.55 -5.08 10.26
N VAL A 59 7.24 -4.00 10.61
CA VAL A 59 8.58 -4.03 11.23
C VAL A 59 8.57 -3.41 12.63
N ARG A 60 9.65 -3.60 13.38
CA ARG A 60 9.82 -2.94 14.68
C ARG A 60 10.04 -1.43 14.49
N PRO A 61 9.62 -0.57 15.44
CA PRO A 61 9.87 0.87 15.37
C PRO A 61 11.36 1.23 15.21
N SER A 62 12.27 0.47 15.82
CA SER A 62 13.72 0.64 15.65
C SER A 62 14.15 0.42 14.20
N THR A 63 13.67 -0.65 13.57
CA THR A 63 13.95 -0.96 12.16
C THR A 63 13.42 0.14 11.23
N ALA A 64 12.21 0.64 11.48
CA ALA A 64 11.68 1.78 10.73
C ALA A 64 12.55 3.03 10.91
N SER A 65 13.04 3.29 12.13
CA SER A 65 13.94 4.43 12.40
C SER A 65 15.23 4.32 11.59
N ASP A 66 15.85 3.14 11.57
CA ASP A 66 17.10 2.88 10.86
C ASP A 66 16.92 3.05 9.35
N VAL A 67 15.84 2.48 8.79
CA VAL A 67 15.48 2.64 7.38
C VAL A 67 15.29 4.11 7.02
N VAL A 68 14.54 4.86 7.83
CA VAL A 68 14.32 6.30 7.61
C VAL A 68 15.63 7.07 7.71
N ALA A 69 16.51 6.76 8.67
CA ALA A 69 17.79 7.44 8.79
C ALA A 69 18.65 7.27 7.53
N VAL A 70 18.71 6.04 6.99
CA VAL A 70 19.43 5.77 5.73
C VAL A 70 18.79 6.49 4.55
N LEU A 71 17.46 6.50 4.44
CA LEU A 71 16.75 7.20 3.36
C LEU A 71 16.89 8.72 3.44
N VAL A 72 16.98 9.29 4.64
CA VAL A 72 17.28 10.72 4.84
C VAL A 72 18.70 11.03 4.40
N ALA A 73 19.67 10.18 4.76
CA ALA A 73 21.07 10.35 4.32
C ALA A 73 21.23 10.22 2.80
N LYS A 74 20.34 9.47 2.13
CA LYS A 74 20.23 9.38 0.67
C LYS A 74 19.39 10.50 0.03
N GLU A 75 18.84 11.43 0.84
CA GLU A 75 17.97 12.52 0.40
C GLU A 75 16.65 12.08 -0.27
N LEU A 76 16.25 10.81 -0.11
CA LEU A 76 15.04 10.25 -0.72
C LEU A 76 13.78 10.51 0.12
N VAL A 77 13.97 10.73 1.42
CA VAL A 77 12.91 11.17 2.34
C VAL A 77 13.42 12.31 3.22
N ARG A 78 12.50 13.06 3.81
CA ARG A 78 12.82 14.08 4.83
C ARG A 78 11.85 13.99 6.00
N ARG A 79 12.29 14.49 7.15
CA ARG A 79 11.45 14.61 8.36
C ARG A 79 10.89 16.03 8.43
N LEU A 80 9.58 16.16 8.61
CA LEU A 80 8.88 17.41 8.83
C LEU A 80 8.21 17.40 10.20
N PRO A 81 8.07 18.56 10.87
CA PRO A 81 7.22 18.68 12.05
C PRO A 81 5.80 18.23 11.72
N ASP A 82 5.16 17.54 12.66
CA ASP A 82 3.75 17.19 12.51
C ASP A 82 2.86 18.40 12.87
N PRO A 83 1.99 18.87 11.95
CA PRO A 83 1.10 20.00 12.23
C PRO A 83 0.15 19.75 13.40
N ASP A 84 -0.21 18.49 13.66
CA ASP A 84 -1.18 18.12 14.69
C ASP A 84 -0.52 17.77 16.03
N ASN A 85 0.82 17.67 16.07
CA ASN A 85 1.56 17.29 17.26
C ASN A 85 3.00 17.82 17.21
N ALA A 86 3.26 18.90 17.95
CA ALA A 86 4.58 19.55 18.01
C ALA A 86 5.74 18.65 18.49
N ARG A 87 5.44 17.48 19.09
CA ARG A 87 6.46 16.50 19.53
C ARG A 87 6.68 15.37 18.52
N ALA A 88 5.87 15.29 17.47
CA ALA A 88 5.96 14.26 16.45
C ALA A 88 6.60 14.78 15.17
N VAL A 89 7.15 13.86 14.39
CA VAL A 89 7.67 14.10 13.05
C VAL A 89 6.98 13.19 12.06
N ARG A 90 6.72 13.73 10.87
CA ARG A 90 6.25 12.98 9.70
C ARG A 90 7.41 12.77 8.74
N VAL A 91 7.53 11.56 8.22
CA VAL A 91 8.45 11.22 7.15
C VAL A 91 7.71 11.40 5.84
N VAL A 92 8.26 12.22 4.95
CA VAL A 92 7.68 12.51 3.63
C VAL A 92 8.68 12.17 2.53
N LEU A 93 8.16 11.75 1.38
CA LEU A 93 8.95 11.48 0.19
C LEU A 93 9.42 12.81 -0.44
N THR A 94 10.71 12.88 -0.80
CA THR A 94 11.26 14.01 -1.59
C THR A 94 10.99 13.82 -3.08
N ASP A 95 11.27 14.85 -3.89
CA ASP A 95 11.22 14.71 -5.35
C ASP A 95 12.25 13.70 -5.86
N ALA A 96 13.45 13.66 -5.26
CA ALA A 96 14.45 12.64 -5.55
C ALA A 96 13.95 11.23 -5.21
N GLY A 97 13.26 11.07 -4.08
CA GLY A 97 12.60 9.82 -3.70
C GLY A 97 11.53 9.37 -4.69
N ARG A 98 10.70 10.31 -5.18
CA ARG A 98 9.71 10.05 -6.24
C ARG A 98 10.36 9.62 -7.55
N ALA A 99 11.38 10.34 -7.98
CA ALA A 99 12.11 10.02 -9.21
C ALA A 99 12.78 8.64 -9.13
N MET A 100 13.40 8.32 -7.98
CA MET A 100 13.97 7.01 -7.71
C MET A 100 12.92 5.90 -7.79
N LEU A 101 11.75 6.12 -7.19
CA LEU A 101 10.66 5.15 -7.23
C LEU A 101 10.16 4.90 -8.66
N GLY A 102 10.10 5.93 -9.52
CA GLY A 102 9.74 5.78 -10.92
C GLY A 102 10.66 4.86 -11.74
N GLN A 103 11.85 4.53 -11.21
CA GLN A 103 12.80 3.60 -11.82
C GLN A 103 12.68 2.16 -11.27
N MET A 104 11.83 1.94 -10.27
CA MET A 104 11.65 0.66 -9.58
C MET A 104 10.20 0.16 -9.76
N PRO A 105 9.93 -0.64 -10.81
CA PRO A 105 8.61 -1.25 -10.98
C PRO A 105 8.24 -2.12 -9.77
N ASP A 106 6.95 -2.34 -9.54
CA ASP A 106 6.50 -3.21 -8.46
C ASP A 106 6.83 -4.66 -8.80
N GLY A 107 7.31 -5.42 -7.81
CA GLY A 107 7.64 -6.83 -8.01
C GLY A 107 6.47 -7.66 -8.53
N PHE A 108 5.23 -7.29 -8.18
CA PHE A 108 4.03 -7.99 -8.63
C PHE A 108 3.55 -7.61 -10.04
N ASP A 109 4.08 -6.54 -10.66
CA ASP A 109 3.67 -6.13 -12.02
C ASP A 109 3.79 -7.30 -12.99
N ALA A 110 4.91 -8.03 -12.96
CA ALA A 110 5.11 -9.19 -13.83
C ALA A 110 4.19 -10.38 -13.56
N VAL A 111 3.57 -10.45 -12.38
CA VAL A 111 2.53 -11.46 -12.07
C VAL A 111 1.20 -11.00 -12.62
N VAL A 112 0.86 -9.72 -12.42
CA VAL A 112 -0.41 -9.13 -12.88
C VAL A 112 -0.47 -9.08 -14.40
N ASP A 113 0.63 -8.76 -15.08
CA ASP A 113 0.74 -8.71 -16.55
C ASP A 113 0.41 -10.05 -17.24
N MET A 114 0.49 -11.17 -16.51
CA MET A 114 0.17 -12.50 -17.03
C MET A 114 -1.32 -12.86 -16.90
N LEU A 115 -2.12 -12.04 -16.21
CA LEU A 115 -3.55 -12.27 -16.02
C LEU A 115 -4.34 -11.64 -17.16
N SER A 116 -5.46 -12.29 -17.54
CA SER A 116 -6.47 -11.62 -18.35
C SER A 116 -7.16 -10.52 -17.54
N ASP A 117 -7.74 -9.51 -18.20
CA ASP A 117 -8.50 -8.46 -17.51
C ASP A 117 -9.62 -9.02 -16.60
N ALA A 118 -10.26 -10.10 -17.04
CA ALA A 118 -11.31 -10.78 -16.29
C ALA A 118 -10.76 -11.46 -15.02
N ASP A 119 -9.62 -12.14 -15.11
CA ASP A 119 -8.98 -12.79 -13.97
C ASP A 119 -8.41 -11.75 -12.99
N ALA A 120 -7.81 -10.68 -13.51
CA ALA A 120 -7.29 -9.57 -12.72
C ALA A 120 -8.41 -8.89 -11.92
N GLY A 121 -9.55 -8.59 -12.55
CA GLY A 121 -10.72 -8.02 -11.88
C GLY A 121 -11.28 -8.95 -10.79
N THR A 122 -11.37 -10.26 -11.07
CA THR A 122 -11.81 -11.25 -10.09
C THR A 122 -10.86 -11.34 -8.89
N LEU A 123 -9.55 -11.43 -9.16
CA LEU A 123 -8.52 -11.48 -8.13
C LEU A 123 -8.50 -10.21 -7.29
N HIS A 124 -8.66 -9.04 -7.90
CA HIS A 124 -8.71 -7.76 -7.21
C HIS A 124 -9.84 -7.70 -6.18
N GLY A 125 -11.05 -8.13 -6.55
CA GLY A 125 -12.18 -8.23 -5.62
C GLY A 125 -11.90 -9.18 -4.45
N ILE A 126 -11.26 -10.33 -4.72
CA ILE A 126 -10.85 -11.28 -3.67
C ILE A 126 -9.82 -10.64 -2.73
N VAL A 127 -8.81 -9.94 -3.27
CA VAL A 127 -7.79 -9.24 -2.48
C VAL A 127 -8.43 -8.19 -1.58
N ILE A 128 -9.28 -7.30 -2.13
CA ILE A 128 -9.95 -6.25 -1.34
C ILE A 128 -10.74 -6.87 -0.19
N SER A 129 -11.63 -7.83 -0.47
CA SER A 129 -12.47 -8.45 0.57
C SER A 129 -11.64 -9.16 1.64
N THR A 130 -10.49 -9.72 1.27
CA THR A 130 -9.56 -10.35 2.21
C THR A 130 -8.84 -9.31 3.07
N ILE A 131 -8.36 -8.21 2.50
CA ILE A 131 -7.72 -7.11 3.26
C ILE A 131 -8.70 -6.52 4.27
N VAL A 132 -9.96 -6.29 3.88
CA VAL A 132 -11.02 -5.81 4.80
C VAL A 132 -11.15 -6.74 6.01
N ARG A 133 -11.27 -8.05 5.77
CA ARG A 133 -11.40 -9.04 6.85
C ARG A 133 -10.17 -9.08 7.75
N LEU A 134 -8.98 -8.95 7.18
CA LEU A 134 -7.73 -8.89 7.95
C LEU A 134 -7.63 -7.63 8.82
N GLN A 135 -8.07 -6.48 8.31
CA GLN A 135 -8.13 -5.24 9.09
C GLN A 135 -9.14 -5.31 10.23
N GLN A 136 -10.36 -5.79 9.96
CA GLN A 136 -11.40 -5.98 10.98
C GLN A 136 -10.95 -6.95 12.07
N ALA A 137 -10.15 -7.95 11.71
CA ALA A 137 -9.54 -8.88 12.66
C ALA A 137 -8.26 -8.34 13.33
N GLY A 138 -7.86 -7.08 13.08
CA GLY A 138 -6.68 -6.45 13.66
C GLY A 138 -5.35 -7.10 13.25
N ARG A 139 -5.30 -7.79 12.11
CA ARG A 139 -4.12 -8.54 11.66
C ARG A 139 -3.12 -7.71 10.85
N ILE A 140 -3.58 -6.61 10.27
CA ILE A 140 -2.76 -5.67 9.51
C ILE A 140 -3.15 -4.24 9.86
N ALA A 141 -2.23 -3.29 9.65
CA ALA A 141 -2.52 -1.87 9.82
C ALA A 141 -3.68 -1.43 8.92
N PRO A 142 -4.51 -0.47 9.37
CA PRO A 142 -5.56 0.12 8.54
C PRO A 142 -4.99 0.62 7.21
N GLN A 143 -5.56 0.20 6.09
CA GLN A 143 -5.23 0.68 4.75
C GLN A 143 -6.32 1.63 4.27
N ARG A 144 -5.99 2.43 3.26
CA ARG A 144 -6.88 3.41 2.64
C ARG A 144 -7.86 2.76 1.67
N LEU A 145 -8.64 1.78 2.13
CA LEU A 145 -9.58 1.05 1.27
C LEU A 145 -10.82 1.91 0.96
N CYS A 146 -11.32 1.86 -0.28
CA CYS A 146 -12.61 2.53 -0.59
C CYS A 146 -13.71 2.09 0.39
N VAL A 147 -13.85 0.79 0.66
CA VAL A 147 -14.91 0.25 1.53
C VAL A 147 -14.80 0.62 3.01
N THR A 148 -13.68 1.22 3.44
CA THR A 148 -13.50 1.77 4.79
C THR A 148 -13.42 3.31 4.79
N CYS A 149 -13.76 3.94 3.66
CA CYS A 149 -13.78 5.38 3.49
C CYS A 149 -15.15 5.95 3.91
N ARG A 150 -15.17 7.09 4.59
CA ARG A 150 -16.40 7.85 4.90
C ARG A 150 -17.23 8.23 3.66
N TYR A 151 -16.61 8.31 2.48
CA TYR A 151 -17.25 8.71 1.23
C TYR A 151 -17.83 7.52 0.46
N PHE A 152 -17.61 6.30 0.92
CA PHE A 152 -18.09 5.11 0.26
C PHE A 152 -19.53 4.80 0.66
N VAL A 153 -20.37 4.63 -0.36
CA VAL A 153 -21.76 4.24 -0.21
C VAL A 153 -21.94 2.88 -0.89
N SER A 154 -22.47 1.91 -0.15
CA SER A 154 -22.99 0.68 -0.72
C SER A 154 -24.50 0.83 -0.84
N GLU A 155 -25.06 0.66 -2.03
CA GLU A 155 -26.51 0.49 -2.14
C GLU A 155 -26.87 -0.86 -1.50
N ALA A 156 -27.78 -0.84 -0.52
CA ALA A 156 -28.17 -2.02 0.26
C ALA A 156 -29.06 -3.01 -0.53
N ASP A 157 -29.48 -2.64 -1.75
CA ASP A 157 -30.69 -3.20 -2.38
C ASP A 157 -30.40 -4.11 -3.59
N GLY A 158 -29.27 -4.83 -3.56
CA GLY A 158 -29.06 -6.02 -4.40
C GLY A 158 -28.68 -5.79 -5.87
N ALA A 159 -28.59 -4.54 -6.34
CA ALA A 159 -28.11 -4.20 -7.69
C ALA A 159 -26.57 -4.14 -7.82
N GLY A 160 -25.82 -4.33 -6.73
CA GLY A 160 -24.37 -4.49 -6.77
C GLY A 160 -23.56 -3.22 -7.07
N GLY A 161 -24.17 -2.04 -6.96
CA GLY A 161 -23.51 -0.77 -7.17
C GLY A 161 -22.78 -0.26 -5.92
N HIS A 162 -21.53 0.14 -6.07
CA HIS A 162 -20.84 0.97 -5.10
C HIS A 162 -20.80 2.42 -5.62
N PHE A 163 -20.65 3.39 -4.73
CA PHE A 163 -20.58 4.81 -5.10
C PHE A 163 -19.59 5.56 -4.21
N CYS A 164 -18.86 6.51 -4.80
CA CYS A 164 -18.03 7.45 -4.05
C CYS A 164 -18.69 8.83 -4.04
N SER A 165 -19.12 9.28 -2.85
CA SER A 165 -19.81 10.57 -2.69
C SER A 165 -18.89 11.78 -2.85
N LEU A 166 -17.56 11.61 -2.74
CA LEU A 166 -16.60 12.70 -2.91
C LEU A 166 -16.39 13.06 -4.38
N VAL A 167 -16.11 12.05 -5.22
CA VAL A 167 -15.90 12.25 -6.66
C VAL A 167 -17.20 12.15 -7.46
N ASN A 168 -18.30 11.80 -6.80
CA ASN A 168 -19.65 11.69 -7.36
C ASN A 168 -19.73 10.70 -8.54
N GLN A 169 -19.20 9.49 -8.36
CA GLN A 169 -19.16 8.46 -9.41
C GLN A 169 -19.55 7.07 -8.87
N PRO A 170 -20.24 6.25 -9.70
CA PRO A 170 -20.39 4.83 -9.42
C PRO A 170 -19.02 4.14 -9.46
N LEU A 171 -18.83 3.18 -8.58
CA LEU A 171 -17.64 2.32 -8.50
C LEU A 171 -18.06 0.90 -8.83
N GLN A 172 -17.48 0.32 -9.87
CA GLN A 172 -17.55 -1.12 -10.09
C GLN A 172 -16.60 -1.85 -9.13
N PRO A 173 -16.78 -3.17 -8.90
CA PRO A 173 -15.85 -3.94 -8.08
C PRO A 173 -14.38 -3.80 -8.52
N ALA A 174 -14.13 -3.65 -9.83
CA ALA A 174 -12.79 -3.42 -10.37
C ALA A 174 -12.21 -2.03 -10.05
N ASP A 175 -13.06 -1.03 -9.81
CA ASP A 175 -12.66 0.37 -9.53
C ASP A 175 -12.33 0.61 -8.05
N LEU A 176 -12.68 -0.33 -7.17
CA LEU A 176 -12.42 -0.23 -5.74
C LEU A 176 -10.92 -0.17 -5.47
N ARG A 177 -10.45 0.85 -4.75
CA ARG A 177 -9.02 1.01 -4.49
C ARG A 177 -8.63 0.38 -3.16
N VAL A 178 -7.51 -0.35 -3.17
CA VAL A 178 -6.83 -0.83 -1.94
C VAL A 178 -5.98 0.26 -1.26
N ASN A 179 -5.74 1.36 -1.96
CA ASN A 179 -4.97 2.51 -1.50
C ASN A 179 -5.50 3.81 -2.14
N CYS A 180 -6.72 4.20 -1.76
CA CYS A 180 -7.36 5.42 -2.25
C CYS A 180 -6.63 6.68 -1.74
N PRO A 181 -6.23 7.62 -2.62
CA PRO A 181 -5.59 8.87 -2.19
C PRO A 181 -6.56 9.77 -1.40
N GLU A 182 -7.85 9.68 -1.69
CA GLU A 182 -8.91 10.48 -1.06
C GLU A 182 -9.52 9.84 0.20
N HIS A 183 -8.90 8.76 0.70
CA HIS A 183 -9.44 8.03 1.83
C HIS A 183 -9.46 8.89 3.10
N GLU A 184 -10.62 8.91 3.73
CA GLU A 184 -10.80 9.39 5.09
C GLU A 184 -11.50 8.29 5.89
N ALA A 185 -10.88 7.89 7.02
CA ALA A 185 -11.44 6.84 7.86
C ALA A 185 -12.80 7.26 8.42
N THR A 186 -13.75 6.33 8.43
CA THR A 186 -14.99 6.47 9.20
C THR A 186 -14.61 6.55 10.69
N GLY A 187 -14.96 7.67 11.34
CA GLY A 187 -14.65 7.92 12.76
C GLY A 187 -15.34 6.97 13.72
#